data_AF-A0A136N8Z3-F1
#
_entry.id   AF-A0A136N8Z3-F1
#
_cell.length_a   1.000
_cell.length_b   1.000
_cell.length_c   1.000
_cell.angle_alpha   90.00
_cell.angle_beta   90.00
_cell.angle_gamma   90.00
#
_symmetry.space_group_name_H-M   'P 1'
#
loop_
_entity.id
_entity.type
_entity.pdbx_description
1 polymer ?
#
loop_
_entity_poly.entity_id
_entity_poly.type
_entity_poly.pdbx_seq_one_letter_code
_entity_poly.pdbx_strand_id
1 'polypeptide(L)'
;MNLTEEEIESVADLCLLTLKPVLYVANVDEKSIHTGNSFSEKLIEKVSEENSIVVVMNNSIEAQISEMENEEDKQMFLEEYSLTEPALNRLIRHAYSLLNLITYFTAGVQEVRAWTIHVGWKAPQAASVIHTDFEKGFIKAEVIAYEDFVQYGSEAACKDVGKLRIEGKEYVVQDGDLMHFRFNV
;
A
#
# COMPACT_ATOMS: atom_id res chain seq x y z
N MET A 1 -16.80 17.72 -3.29
CA MET A 1 -18.24 17.70 -3.64
C MET A 1 -18.86 16.60 -2.81
N ASN A 2 -19.98 16.85 -2.14
CA ASN A 2 -20.66 15.82 -1.34
C ASN A 2 -21.66 15.10 -2.24
N LEU A 3 -21.17 14.11 -2.99
CA LEU A 3 -21.97 13.23 -3.82
C LEU A 3 -22.21 11.91 -3.07
N THR A 4 -23.38 11.33 -3.26
CA THR A 4 -23.69 9.95 -2.84
C THR A 4 -23.00 8.93 -3.76
N GLU A 5 -22.92 7.66 -3.35
CA GLU A 5 -22.32 6.59 -4.18
C GLU A 5 -23.01 6.45 -5.55
N GLU A 6 -24.34 6.52 -5.58
CA GLU A 6 -25.15 6.44 -6.80
C GLU A 6 -24.88 7.63 -7.75
N GLU A 7 -24.69 8.82 -7.19
CA GLU A 7 -24.33 10.02 -7.97
C GLU A 7 -22.91 9.93 -8.52
N ILE A 8 -21.96 9.38 -7.75
CA ILE A 8 -20.59 9.13 -8.21
C ILE A 8 -20.59 8.15 -9.39
N GLU A 9 -21.35 7.05 -9.28
CA GLU A 9 -21.49 6.06 -10.35
C GLU A 9 -22.09 6.69 -11.62
N SER A 10 -23.11 7.54 -11.46
CA SER A 10 -23.78 8.23 -12.56
C SER A 10 -22.88 9.18 -13.35
N VAL A 11 -21.79 9.67 -12.75
CA VAL A 11 -20.83 10.59 -13.40
C VAL A 11 -19.47 9.96 -13.67
N ALA A 12 -19.28 8.67 -13.40
CA ALA A 12 -17.99 7.99 -13.49
C ALA A 12 -17.37 8.10 -14.90
N ASP A 13 -18.18 7.92 -15.94
CA ASP A 13 -17.75 7.97 -17.34
C ASP A 13 -17.27 9.36 -17.78
N LEU A 14 -17.62 10.42 -17.04
CA LEU A 14 -17.14 11.78 -17.30
C LEU A 14 -15.67 11.99 -16.90
N CYS A 15 -15.10 11.08 -16.09
CA CYS A 15 -13.71 11.13 -15.65
C CYS A 15 -13.29 12.51 -15.06
N LEU A 16 -14.18 13.14 -14.29
CA LEU A 16 -13.97 14.51 -13.78
C LEU A 16 -12.65 14.65 -13.02
N LEU A 17 -11.83 15.61 -13.42
CA LEU A 17 -10.51 15.84 -12.80
C LEU A 17 -10.61 16.16 -11.31
N THR A 18 -11.62 16.94 -10.91
CA THR A 18 -11.84 17.37 -9.52
C THR A 18 -12.44 16.29 -8.61
N LEU A 19 -12.82 15.13 -9.17
CA LEU A 19 -13.22 13.97 -8.37
C LEU A 19 -12.03 13.04 -8.06
N LYS A 20 -10.88 13.24 -8.71
CA LYS A 20 -9.70 12.44 -8.43
C LYS A 20 -9.22 12.76 -7.01
N PRO A 21 -8.89 11.74 -6.20
CA PRO A 21 -8.34 11.97 -4.88
C PRO A 21 -6.98 12.67 -4.99
N VAL A 22 -6.70 13.58 -4.06
CA VAL A 22 -5.51 14.44 -4.09
C VAL A 22 -4.63 14.16 -2.88
N LEU A 23 -3.32 14.11 -3.12
CA LEU A 23 -2.29 14.14 -2.10
C LEU A 23 -1.39 15.33 -2.39
N TYR A 24 -1.03 16.06 -1.33
CA TYR A 24 -0.15 17.22 -1.43
C TYR A 24 1.25 16.89 -0.98
N VAL A 25 2.25 17.38 -1.72
CA VAL A 25 3.66 17.29 -1.35
C VAL A 25 4.17 18.69 -1.02
N ALA A 26 4.49 18.92 0.24
CA ALA A 26 5.10 20.15 0.72
C ALA A 26 6.62 20.02 0.64
N ASN A 27 7.19 20.51 -0.46
CA ASN A 27 8.64 20.60 -0.62
C ASN A 27 9.19 21.75 0.23
N VAL A 28 9.99 21.44 1.24
CA VAL A 28 10.51 22.40 2.22
C VAL A 28 12.03 22.48 2.18
N ASP A 29 12.59 23.52 2.79
CA ASP A 29 14.03 23.62 3.02
C ASP A 29 14.53 22.55 4.02
N GLU A 30 15.82 22.28 3.99
CA GLU A 30 16.49 21.23 4.77
C GLU A 30 16.23 21.34 6.28
N LYS A 31 16.28 22.55 6.84
CA LYS A 31 16.06 22.78 8.28
C LYS A 31 14.65 22.45 8.72
N SER A 32 13.73 22.43 7.77
CA SER A 32 12.30 22.26 7.96
C SER A 32 11.83 20.85 7.60
N ILE A 33 12.73 19.91 7.28
CA ILE A 33 12.38 18.57 6.80
C ILE A 33 11.51 17.77 7.78
N HIS A 34 11.68 17.99 9.09
CA HIS A 34 10.93 17.30 10.15
C HIS A 34 9.66 18.02 10.57
N THR A 35 9.72 19.34 10.65
CA THR A 35 8.66 20.16 11.25
C THR A 35 7.77 20.84 10.22
N GLY A 36 8.22 20.92 8.98
CA GLY A 36 7.71 21.89 8.02
C GLY A 36 8.13 23.32 8.37
N ASN A 37 7.60 24.26 7.60
CA ASN A 37 7.78 25.70 7.75
C ASN A 37 6.43 26.44 7.62
N SER A 38 6.46 27.77 7.72
CA SER A 38 5.23 28.58 7.64
C SER A 38 4.40 28.40 6.37
N PHE A 39 4.99 27.91 5.27
CA PHE A 39 4.25 27.63 4.03
C PHE A 39 3.61 26.25 4.05
N SER A 40 4.30 25.23 4.56
CA SER A 40 3.69 23.91 4.73
C SER A 40 2.57 23.93 5.77
N GLU A 41 2.70 24.72 6.84
CA GLU A 41 1.64 24.93 7.83
C GLU A 41 0.39 25.54 7.18
N LYS A 42 0.57 26.61 6.38
CA LYS A 42 -0.54 27.23 5.63
C LYS A 42 -1.18 26.27 4.64
N LEU A 43 -0.39 25.41 3.99
CA LEU A 43 -0.90 24.39 3.09
C LEU A 43 -1.77 23.39 3.85
N ILE A 44 -1.27 22.86 4.98
CA ILE A 44 -2.00 21.92 5.85
C ILE A 44 -3.31 22.54 6.32
N GLU A 45 -3.28 23.80 6.78
CA GLU A 45 -4.49 24.53 7.19
C GLU A 45 -5.47 24.65 6.01
N LYS A 46 -4.98 25.03 4.83
CA LYS A 46 -5.82 25.27 3.64
C LYS A 46 -6.53 24.02 3.13
N VAL A 47 -5.90 22.84 3.22
CA VAL A 47 -6.43 21.57 2.70
C VAL A 47 -7.05 20.70 3.80
N SER A 48 -7.10 21.20 5.04
CA SER A 48 -7.64 20.46 6.19
C SER A 48 -9.11 20.04 6.01
N GLU A 49 -9.90 20.84 5.29
CA GLU A 49 -11.30 20.55 4.98
C GLU A 49 -11.46 19.51 3.85
N GLU A 50 -10.40 19.23 3.09
CA GLU A 50 -10.42 18.32 1.93
C GLU A 50 -10.11 16.87 2.31
N ASN A 51 -9.84 16.57 3.60
CA ASN A 51 -9.37 15.26 4.08
C ASN A 51 -8.19 14.70 3.28
N SER A 52 -7.36 15.58 2.70
CA SER A 52 -6.22 15.20 1.88
C SER A 52 -4.97 14.96 2.71
N ILE A 53 -4.15 14.01 2.29
CA ILE A 53 -2.87 13.71 2.93
C ILE A 53 -1.84 14.75 2.47
N VAL A 54 -1.05 15.27 3.42
CA VAL A 54 0.08 16.16 3.12
C VAL A 54 1.38 15.48 3.53
N VAL A 55 2.32 15.35 2.60
CA VAL A 55 3.66 14.82 2.85
C VAL A 55 4.67 15.96 2.83
N VAL A 56 5.30 16.23 3.98
CA VAL A 56 6.41 17.17 4.07
C VAL A 56 7.72 16.44 3.77
N MET A 57 8.50 16.97 2.82
CA MET A 57 9.79 16.40 2.43
C MET A 57 10.69 17.46 1.78
N ASN A 58 11.99 17.18 1.68
CA ASN A 58 12.91 17.99 0.90
C ASN A 58 13.31 17.21 -0.37
N ASN A 59 12.87 17.68 -1.53
CA ASN A 59 13.07 16.94 -2.77
C ASN A 59 14.55 16.84 -3.19
N SER A 60 15.38 17.80 -2.79
CA SER A 60 16.82 17.78 -3.09
C SER A 60 17.56 16.71 -2.29
N ILE A 61 17.22 16.55 -1.02
CA ILE A 61 17.73 15.49 -0.15
C ILE A 61 17.26 14.12 -0.67
N GLU A 62 15.99 14.00 -1.07
CA GLU A 62 15.45 12.74 -1.59
C GLU A 62 16.09 12.33 -2.93
N ALA A 63 16.41 13.31 -3.79
CA ALA A 63 17.18 13.05 -5.01
C ALA A 63 18.58 12.49 -4.68
N GLN A 64 19.28 13.08 -3.71
CA GLN A 64 20.58 12.57 -3.27
C GLN A 64 20.48 11.15 -2.71
N ILE A 65 19.50 10.89 -1.85
CA ILE A 65 19.21 9.54 -1.32
C ILE A 65 18.97 8.54 -2.45
N SER A 66 18.30 8.95 -3.53
CA SER A 66 17.98 8.07 -4.67
C SER A 66 19.18 7.72 -5.55
N GLU A 67 20.23 8.54 -5.54
CA GLU A 67 21.47 8.32 -6.29
C GLU A 67 22.48 7.46 -5.50
N MET A 68 22.22 7.19 -4.22
CA MET A 68 23.08 6.37 -3.37
C MET A 68 22.85 4.88 -3.65
N GLU A 69 23.84 4.22 -4.25
CA GLU A 69 23.81 2.78 -4.51
C GLU A 69 24.27 1.94 -3.31
N ASN A 70 25.12 2.50 -2.44
CA ASN A 70 25.63 1.83 -1.25
C ASN A 70 24.66 2.02 -0.08
N GLU A 71 24.15 0.92 0.47
CA GLU A 71 23.17 0.94 1.55
C GLU A 71 23.75 1.45 2.89
N GLU A 72 25.03 1.20 3.17
CA GLU A 72 25.71 1.73 4.37
C GLU A 72 25.83 3.26 4.28
N ASP A 73 26.26 3.79 3.12
CA ASP A 73 26.38 5.23 2.90
C ASP A 73 24.99 5.91 2.99
N LYS A 74 23.98 5.28 2.40
CA LYS A 74 22.60 5.75 2.46
C LYS A 74 22.07 5.78 3.89
N GLN A 75 22.34 4.73 4.68
CA GLN A 75 21.93 4.66 6.07
C GLN A 75 22.62 5.74 6.91
N MET A 76 23.93 5.95 6.72
CA MET A 76 24.67 7.04 7.35
C MET A 76 24.09 8.41 7.01
N PHE A 77 23.75 8.64 5.75
CA PHE A 77 23.13 9.90 5.31
C PHE A 77 21.77 10.13 5.96
N LEU A 78 20.91 9.10 6.03
CA LEU A 78 19.63 9.19 6.73
C LEU A 78 19.83 9.55 8.22
N GLU A 79 20.81 8.94 8.89
CA GLU A 79 21.14 9.22 10.28
C GLU A 79 21.64 10.66 10.51
N GLU A 80 22.43 11.21 9.59
CA GLU A 80 22.86 12.63 9.65
C GLU A 80 21.68 13.59 9.70
N TYR A 81 20.61 13.28 8.94
CA TYR A 81 19.36 14.03 8.95
C TYR A 81 18.36 13.57 10.00
N SER A 82 18.70 12.58 10.84
CA SER A 82 17.76 11.97 11.80
C SER A 82 16.49 11.40 11.15
N LEU A 83 16.63 10.87 9.93
CA LEU A 83 15.57 10.19 9.19
C LEU A 83 15.68 8.68 9.44
N THR A 84 14.55 8.02 9.70
CA THR A 84 14.50 6.55 9.83
C THR A 84 14.25 5.85 8.49
N GLU A 85 13.73 6.59 7.52
CA GLU A 85 13.49 6.14 6.14
C GLU A 85 13.39 7.36 5.21
N PRO A 86 13.60 7.18 3.89
CA PRO A 86 13.33 8.21 2.90
C PRO A 86 11.87 8.66 2.93
N ALA A 87 11.61 9.96 2.80
CA ALA A 87 10.25 10.50 2.72
C ALA A 87 9.52 10.02 1.46
N LEU A 88 10.24 9.69 0.39
CA LEU A 88 9.69 9.07 -0.81
C LEU A 88 8.96 7.75 -0.49
N ASN A 89 9.43 6.95 0.48
CA ASN A 89 8.72 5.74 0.90
C ASN A 89 7.36 6.06 1.52
N ARG A 90 7.29 7.12 2.34
CA ARG A 90 6.02 7.62 2.90
C ARG A 90 5.09 8.07 1.79
N LEU A 91 5.60 8.85 0.83
CA LEU A 91 4.84 9.32 -0.34
C LEU A 91 4.25 8.14 -1.14
N ILE A 92 5.05 7.11 -1.42
CA ILE A 92 4.59 5.91 -2.14
C ILE A 92 3.47 5.21 -1.37
N ARG A 93 3.64 4.96 -0.06
CA ARG A 93 2.61 4.30 0.76
C ARG A 93 1.31 5.12 0.81
N HIS A 94 1.40 6.43 0.95
CA HIS A 94 0.21 7.29 0.95
C HIS A 94 -0.47 7.33 -0.43
N ALA A 95 0.27 7.39 -1.53
CA ALA A 95 -0.29 7.33 -2.87
C ALA A 95 -0.97 5.97 -3.14
N TYR A 96 -0.37 4.89 -2.66
CA TYR A 96 -0.94 3.53 -2.77
C TYR A 96 -2.28 3.43 -2.02
N SER A 97 -2.33 3.95 -0.79
CA SER A 97 -3.57 4.05 0.00
C SER A 97 -4.60 4.99 -0.63
N LEU A 98 -4.17 6.12 -1.21
CA LEU A 98 -5.03 7.09 -1.91
C LEU A 98 -5.76 6.44 -3.11
N LEU A 99 -5.12 5.49 -3.77
CA LEU A 99 -5.69 4.69 -4.86
C LEU A 99 -6.53 3.51 -4.37
N ASN A 100 -6.77 3.42 -3.06
CA ASN A 100 -7.52 2.35 -2.40
C ASN A 100 -6.94 0.96 -2.70
N LEU A 101 -5.61 0.85 -2.68
CA LEU A 101 -4.87 -0.38 -2.95
C LEU A 101 -4.37 -1.03 -1.65
N ILE A 102 -4.33 -2.35 -1.64
CA ILE A 102 -3.71 -3.19 -0.60
C ILE A 102 -2.81 -4.24 -1.26
N THR A 103 -1.91 -4.79 -0.46
CA THR A 103 -0.97 -5.83 -0.89
C THR A 103 -1.32 -7.16 -0.24
N TYR A 104 -1.35 -8.24 -1.01
CA TYR A 104 -1.25 -9.60 -0.46
C TYR A 104 0.04 -10.26 -0.96
N PHE A 105 0.46 -11.33 -0.31
CA PHE A 105 1.71 -12.02 -0.62
C PHE A 105 1.49 -13.45 -1.08
N THR A 106 2.31 -13.88 -2.04
CA THR A 106 2.60 -15.30 -2.26
C THR A 106 4.01 -15.56 -1.79
N ALA A 107 4.20 -16.52 -0.88
CA ALA A 107 5.52 -16.89 -0.36
C ALA A 107 5.78 -18.38 -0.59
N GLY A 108 6.84 -18.71 -1.33
CA GLY A 108 7.28 -20.07 -1.58
C GLY A 108 8.80 -20.16 -1.62
N VAL A 109 9.32 -21.38 -1.87
CA VAL A 109 10.77 -21.63 -1.86
C VAL A 109 11.51 -20.83 -2.95
N GLN A 110 10.87 -20.63 -4.10
CA GLN A 110 11.50 -19.96 -5.25
C GLN A 110 11.26 -18.45 -5.27
N GLU A 111 10.13 -17.99 -4.74
CA GLU A 111 9.70 -16.60 -4.90
C GLU A 111 8.88 -16.16 -3.68
N VAL A 112 9.13 -14.92 -3.25
CA VAL A 112 8.24 -14.15 -2.39
C VAL A 112 7.83 -12.93 -3.18
N ARG A 113 6.52 -12.71 -3.33
CA ARG A 113 5.99 -11.64 -4.17
C ARG A 113 4.81 -10.94 -3.53
N ALA A 114 4.83 -9.61 -3.64
CA ALA A 114 3.73 -8.71 -3.34
C ALA A 114 2.81 -8.56 -4.56
N TRP A 115 1.51 -8.67 -4.34
CA TRP A 115 0.47 -8.51 -5.35
C TRP A 115 -0.45 -7.36 -4.96
N THR A 116 -0.70 -6.45 -5.91
CA THR A 116 -1.54 -5.28 -5.71
C THR A 116 -2.98 -5.58 -6.11
N ILE A 117 -3.92 -5.29 -5.21
CA ILE A 117 -5.38 -5.38 -5.45
C ILE A 117 -6.06 -4.16 -4.84
N HIS A 118 -7.33 -3.91 -5.17
CA HIS A 118 -8.10 -2.90 -4.45
C HIS A 118 -8.66 -3.43 -3.14
N VAL A 119 -8.84 -2.53 -2.18
CA VAL A 119 -9.56 -2.83 -0.92
C VAL A 119 -10.94 -3.41 -1.24
N GLY A 120 -11.33 -4.46 -0.51
CA GLY A 120 -12.64 -5.08 -0.65
C GLY A 120 -12.72 -6.17 -1.72
N TRP A 121 -11.65 -6.40 -2.49
CA TRP A 121 -11.62 -7.50 -3.45
C TRP A 121 -11.75 -8.87 -2.77
N LYS A 122 -12.55 -9.73 -3.39
CA LYS A 122 -12.71 -11.12 -2.94
C LYS A 122 -11.57 -12.00 -3.45
N ALA A 123 -11.33 -13.13 -2.78
CA ALA A 123 -10.25 -14.07 -3.10
C ALA A 123 -10.17 -14.48 -4.59
N PRO A 124 -11.28 -14.75 -5.32
CA PRO A 124 -11.20 -15.05 -6.76
C PRO A 124 -10.71 -13.88 -7.61
N GLN A 125 -11.10 -12.65 -7.28
CA GLN A 125 -10.65 -11.45 -7.97
C GLN A 125 -9.17 -11.20 -7.70
N ALA A 126 -8.71 -11.41 -6.46
CA ALA A 126 -7.29 -11.32 -6.13
C ALA A 126 -6.46 -12.35 -6.89
N ALA A 127 -6.93 -13.59 -7.01
CA ALA A 127 -6.26 -14.64 -7.79
C ALA A 127 -6.12 -14.30 -9.28
N SER A 128 -7.04 -13.51 -9.84
CA SER A 128 -7.03 -13.12 -11.26
C SER A 128 -5.82 -12.25 -11.64
N VAL A 129 -5.24 -11.54 -10.67
CA VAL A 129 -4.01 -10.73 -10.85
C VAL A 129 -2.80 -11.61 -11.14
N ILE A 130 -2.79 -12.86 -10.64
CA ILE A 130 -1.75 -13.85 -10.98
C ILE A 130 -1.99 -14.38 -12.39
N HIS A 131 -3.22 -14.82 -12.65
CA HIS A 131 -3.65 -15.29 -13.97
C HIS A 131 -5.17 -15.23 -14.08
N THR A 132 -5.68 -14.73 -15.22
CA THR A 132 -7.11 -14.51 -15.42
C THR A 132 -7.97 -15.78 -15.31
N ASP A 133 -7.44 -16.94 -15.69
CA ASP A 133 -8.15 -18.23 -15.55
C ASP A 133 -8.42 -18.63 -14.09
N PHE A 134 -7.63 -18.14 -13.13
CA PHE A 134 -7.80 -18.52 -11.72
C PHE A 134 -9.12 -18.03 -11.15
N GLU A 135 -9.66 -16.92 -11.65
CA GLU A 135 -10.93 -16.39 -11.15
C GLU A 135 -12.09 -17.36 -11.45
N LYS A 136 -12.15 -17.89 -12.67
CA LYS A 136 -13.18 -18.87 -13.09
C LYS A 136 -12.93 -20.24 -12.47
N GLY A 137 -11.66 -20.66 -12.43
CA GLY A 137 -11.22 -21.94 -11.87
C GLY A 137 -11.12 -21.96 -10.34
N PHE A 138 -11.38 -20.84 -9.65
CA PHE A 138 -11.17 -20.71 -8.21
C PHE A 138 -11.94 -21.78 -7.42
N ILE A 139 -11.20 -22.51 -6.59
CA ILE A 139 -11.77 -23.49 -5.64
C ILE A 139 -11.77 -22.88 -4.23
N LYS A 140 -10.60 -22.46 -3.75
CA LYS A 140 -10.38 -21.95 -2.38
C LYS A 140 -9.02 -21.26 -2.28
N ALA A 141 -8.82 -20.48 -1.22
CA ALA A 141 -7.53 -19.93 -0.83
C ALA A 141 -7.09 -20.49 0.53
N GLU A 142 -5.82 -20.85 0.65
CA GLU A 142 -5.15 -21.03 1.93
C GLU A 142 -4.61 -19.66 2.34
N VAL A 143 -5.00 -19.16 3.52
CA VAL A 143 -4.71 -17.79 3.97
C VAL A 143 -4.09 -17.79 5.36
N ILE A 144 -3.00 -17.05 5.53
CA ILE A 144 -2.36 -16.76 6.81
C ILE A 144 -2.20 -15.23 6.91
N ALA A 145 -2.64 -14.63 8.02
CA ALA A 145 -2.40 -13.21 8.25
C ALA A 145 -0.91 -12.92 8.42
N TYR A 146 -0.43 -11.76 7.96
CA TYR A 146 0.99 -11.39 8.05
C TYR A 146 1.54 -11.52 9.47
N GLU A 147 0.80 -11.02 10.46
CA GLU A 147 1.20 -11.02 11.86
C GLU A 147 1.34 -12.44 12.41
N ASP A 148 0.44 -13.35 12.00
CA ASP A 148 0.51 -14.76 12.38
C ASP A 148 1.75 -15.42 11.77
N PHE A 149 2.03 -15.17 10.48
CA PHE A 149 3.22 -15.74 9.84
C PHE A 149 4.52 -15.27 10.50
N VAL A 150 4.63 -13.97 10.81
CA VAL A 150 5.79 -13.41 11.52
C VAL A 150 5.92 -13.99 12.92
N GLN A 151 4.80 -14.14 13.65
CA GLN A 151 4.79 -14.66 15.01
C GLN A 151 5.22 -16.13 15.08
N TYR A 152 4.73 -16.99 14.18
CA TYR A 152 4.97 -18.43 14.23
C TYR A 152 6.13 -18.89 13.32
N GLY A 153 6.64 -18.01 12.44
CA GLY A 153 7.88 -18.16 11.69
C GLY A 153 7.84 -19.13 10.49
N SER A 154 6.76 -19.90 10.32
CA SER A 154 6.58 -20.75 9.13
C SER A 154 5.12 -21.11 8.87
N GLU A 155 4.82 -21.47 7.62
CA GLU A 155 3.50 -21.98 7.23
C GLU A 155 3.11 -23.24 8.02
N ALA A 156 4.06 -24.15 8.22
CA ALA A 156 3.84 -25.37 9.00
C ALA A 156 3.47 -25.06 10.46
N ALA A 157 4.21 -24.15 11.10
CA ALA A 157 3.90 -23.72 12.46
C ALA A 157 2.52 -23.03 12.54
N CYS A 158 2.19 -22.15 11.58
CA CYS A 158 0.86 -21.53 11.49
C CYS A 158 -0.25 -22.56 11.33
N LYS A 159 -0.03 -23.62 10.53
CA LYS A 159 -0.98 -24.71 10.35
C LYS A 159 -1.18 -25.51 11.63
N ASP A 160 -0.11 -25.84 12.35
CA ASP A 160 -0.17 -26.60 13.59
C ASP A 160 -0.92 -25.87 14.70
N VAL A 161 -0.84 -24.53 14.73
CA VAL A 161 -1.60 -23.69 15.68
C VAL A 161 -2.96 -23.22 15.14
N GLY A 162 -3.38 -23.69 13.96
CA GLY A 162 -4.69 -23.38 13.38
C GLY A 162 -4.86 -21.96 12.82
N LYS A 163 -3.75 -21.27 12.49
CA LYS A 163 -3.76 -19.95 11.83
C LYS A 163 -3.80 -19.99 10.31
N LEU A 164 -3.51 -21.15 9.70
CA LEU A 164 -3.78 -21.37 8.27
C LEU A 164 -5.26 -21.61 8.07
N ARG A 165 -5.96 -20.63 7.50
CA ARG A 165 -7.39 -20.69 7.18
C ARG A 165 -7.62 -21.18 5.76
N ILE A 166 -8.74 -21.86 5.56
CA ILE A 166 -9.22 -22.23 4.24
C ILE A 166 -10.42 -21.34 3.92
N GLU A 167 -10.24 -20.43 2.98
CA GLU A 167 -11.18 -19.39 2.64
C GLU A 167 -11.87 -19.65 1.30
N GLY A 168 -13.16 -19.32 1.25
CA GLY A 168 -14.02 -19.51 0.08
C GLY A 168 -14.07 -18.28 -0.84
N LYS A 169 -14.98 -18.33 -1.81
CA LYS A 169 -15.17 -17.25 -2.81
C LYS A 169 -15.61 -15.92 -2.22
N GLU A 170 -16.24 -15.94 -1.05
CA GLU A 170 -16.76 -14.74 -0.37
C GLU A 170 -15.73 -14.05 0.53
N TYR A 171 -14.55 -14.65 0.72
CA TYR A 171 -13.51 -14.06 1.54
C TYR A 171 -13.00 -12.77 0.93
N VAL A 172 -13.07 -11.69 1.69
CA VAL A 172 -12.48 -10.39 1.36
C VAL A 172 -11.03 -10.42 1.80
N VAL A 173 -10.12 -10.26 0.83
CA VAL A 173 -8.67 -10.28 1.10
C VAL A 173 -8.29 -9.10 1.98
N GLN A 174 -7.48 -9.37 2.99
CA GLN A 174 -6.96 -8.35 3.91
C GLN A 174 -5.55 -7.94 3.49
N ASP A 175 -5.17 -6.71 3.81
CA ASP A 175 -3.80 -6.23 3.59
C ASP A 175 -2.81 -7.10 4.37
N GLY A 176 -1.73 -7.51 3.71
CA GLY A 176 -0.70 -8.39 4.26
C GLY A 176 -1.01 -9.88 4.19
N ASP A 177 -2.19 -10.33 3.76
CA ASP A 177 -2.52 -11.76 3.70
C ASP A 177 -1.47 -12.55 2.90
N LEU A 178 -0.94 -13.63 3.48
CA LEU A 178 -0.17 -14.64 2.74
C LEU A 178 -1.15 -15.66 2.18
N MET A 179 -1.20 -15.78 0.86
CA MET A 179 -2.21 -16.55 0.16
C MET A 179 -1.61 -17.61 -0.76
N HIS A 180 -2.22 -18.79 -0.75
CA HIS A 180 -2.02 -19.83 -1.76
C HIS A 180 -3.36 -20.23 -2.38
N PHE A 181 -3.53 -19.96 -3.67
CA PHE A 181 -4.77 -20.23 -4.37
C PHE A 181 -4.82 -21.65 -4.93
N ARG A 182 -5.94 -22.33 -4.72
CA ARG A 182 -6.26 -23.62 -5.36
C ARG A 182 -7.29 -23.37 -6.44
N PHE A 183 -7.00 -23.85 -7.65
CA PHE A 183 -7.86 -23.69 -8.81
C PHE A 183 -7.88 -24.99 -9.61
N ASN A 184 -8.94 -25.18 -10.39
CA ASN A 184 -9.00 -26.22 -11.40
C ASN A 184 -8.62 -25.62 -12.76
N VAL A 185 -7.81 -26.35 -13.53
CA VAL A 185 -7.45 -26.02 -14.92
C VAL A 185 -8.32 -26.85 -15.86
#